data_AF-A0A1Y4P355-F1
#
_entry.id   AF-A0A1Y4P355-F1
#
_cell.length_a   1.000
_cell.length_b   1.000
_cell.length_c   1.000
_cell.angle_alpha   90.00
_cell.angle_beta   90.00
_cell.angle_gamma   90.00
#
_symmetry.space_group_name_H-M   'P 1'
#
loop_
_entity.id
_entity.type
_entity.pdbx_description
1 polymer ?
#
loop_
_entity_poly.entity_id
_entity_poly.type
_entity_poly.pdbx_seq_one_letter_code
_entity_poly.pdbx_strand_id
1 'polypeptide(L)'
;MVLGLLRSQGNWLIQSNAETGEGYSDICICTEKRVGIIIELKYAEDGNLEAACKKALKQIEDRKYAEGLKHRNIEKIIKYGMAFCEKECMVVMVKTDSSVPT
;
A
#
# COMPACT_ATOMS: atom_id res chain seq x y z
N MET A 1 10.02 10.91 4.42
CA MET A 1 10.79 10.04 5.35
C MET A 1 10.52 8.54 5.12
N VAL A 2 9.26 8.08 5.07
CA VAL A 2 8.89 6.64 4.98
C VAL A 2 9.59 5.88 3.83
N LEU A 3 9.56 6.41 2.60
CA LEU A 3 10.18 5.76 1.44
C LEU A 3 11.70 5.53 1.61
N GLY A 4 12.40 6.48 2.22
CA GLY A 4 13.85 6.38 2.45
C GLY A 4 14.21 5.26 3.42
N LEU A 5 13.40 5.07 4.48
CA LEU A 5 13.56 3.97 5.43
C LEU A 5 13.35 2.62 4.75
N LEU A 6 12.32 2.51 3.91
CA LEU A 6 12.03 1.26 3.19
C LEU A 6 13.16 0.90 2.23
N ARG A 7 13.74 1.87 1.51
CA ARG A 7 14.85 1.65 0.57
C ARG A 7 16.15 1.16 1.22
N SER A 8 16.28 1.23 2.55
CA SER A 8 17.39 0.58 3.25
C SER A 8 17.36 -0.95 3.18
N GLN A 9 16.20 -1.54 2.84
CA GLN A 9 16.05 -2.98 2.63
C GLN A 9 16.53 -3.36 1.23
N GLY A 10 17.73 -3.93 1.14
CA GLY A 10 18.44 -4.17 -0.13
C GLY A 10 17.75 -5.14 -1.09
N ASN A 11 16.94 -6.08 -0.59
CA ASN A 11 16.34 -7.14 -1.42
C ASN A 11 14.87 -6.88 -1.76
N TRP A 12 14.36 -5.67 -1.52
CA TRP A 12 12.97 -5.33 -1.80
C TRP A 12 12.90 -4.46 -3.06
N LEU A 13 12.04 -4.86 -4.00
CA LEU A 13 11.69 -3.99 -5.12
C LEU A 13 10.69 -2.95 -4.61
N ILE A 14 11.14 -1.71 -4.44
CA ILE A 14 10.33 -0.61 -3.92
C ILE A 14 10.09 0.41 -5.03
N GLN A 15 8.82 0.63 -5.38
CA GLN A 15 8.38 1.59 -6.37
C GLN A 15 7.53 2.67 -5.68
N SER A 16 7.80 3.94 -5.97
CA SER A 16 6.98 5.07 -5.50
C SER A 16 6.28 5.71 -6.69
N ASN A 17 5.06 6.20 -6.51
CA ASN A 17 4.20 6.64 -7.62
C ASN A 17 4.15 5.54 -8.70
N ALA A 18 3.86 4.32 -8.28
CA ALA A 18 3.82 3.19 -9.19
C ALA A 18 2.51 3.24 -9.98
N GLU A 19 2.59 3.35 -11.30
CA GLU A 19 1.44 3.23 -12.19
C GLU A 19 0.94 1.77 -12.15
N THR A 20 -0.17 1.56 -11.45
CA THR A 20 -0.76 0.23 -11.24
C THR A 20 -2.28 0.37 -11.23
N GLY A 21 -2.99 -0.54 -11.89
CA GLY A 21 -4.45 -0.42 -12.02
C GLY A 21 -4.87 0.87 -12.73
N GLU A 22 -5.73 1.66 -12.09
CA GLU A 22 -6.30 2.91 -12.63
C GLU A 22 -5.74 4.16 -11.94
N GLY A 23 -4.44 4.19 -11.64
CA GLY A 23 -3.75 5.35 -11.08
C GLY A 23 -2.34 5.08 -10.54
N TYR A 24 -1.91 5.93 -9.61
CA TYR A 24 -0.57 5.90 -9.00
C TYR A 24 -0.69 5.65 -7.50
N SER A 25 -0.12 4.54 -7.04
CA SER A 25 0.03 4.29 -5.60
C SER A 25 1.22 5.04 -5.03
N ASP A 26 1.12 5.53 -3.80
CA ASP A 26 2.23 6.23 -3.16
C ASP A 26 3.48 5.34 -3.06
N ILE A 27 3.32 4.11 -2.55
CA ILE A 27 4.40 3.13 -2.43
C ILE A 27 3.87 1.72 -2.71
N CYS A 28 4.57 1.01 -3.59
CA CYS A 28 4.37 -0.41 -3.89
C CYS A 28 5.68 -1.17 -3.66
N ILE A 29 5.61 -2.29 -2.95
CA ILE A 29 6.77 -3.13 -2.60
C ILE A 29 6.51 -4.55 -3.08
N CYS A 30 7.51 -5.17 -3.71
CA CYS A 30 7.54 -6.60 -3.98
C CYS A 30 8.76 -7.21 -3.30
N THR A 31 8.56 -8.32 -2.59
CA THR A 31 9.65 -9.07 -1.95
C THR A 31 9.93 -10.35 -2.73
N GLU A 32 11.13 -10.92 -2.56
CA GLU A 32 11.51 -12.22 -3.14
C GLU A 32 10.58 -13.37 -2.71
N LYS A 33 9.91 -13.23 -1.55
CA LYS A 33 8.96 -14.21 -1.02
C LYS A 33 7.55 -14.09 -1.61
N ARG A 34 7.40 -13.46 -2.78
CA ARG A 34 6.10 -13.22 -3.45
C ARG A 34 5.07 -12.55 -2.55
N VAL A 35 5.52 -11.67 -1.67
CA VAL A 35 4.66 -10.76 -0.89
C VAL A 35 4.70 -9.39 -1.55
N GLY A 36 3.52 -8.89 -1.91
CA GLY A 36 3.29 -7.55 -2.40
C GLY A 36 2.69 -6.68 -1.29
N ILE A 37 3.18 -5.45 -1.19
CA ILE A 37 2.70 -4.48 -0.21
C ILE A 37 2.33 -3.20 -0.94
N ILE A 38 1.12 -2.69 -0.70
CA ILE A 38 0.68 -1.38 -1.20
C ILE A 38 0.46 -0.49 0.01
N ILE A 39 1.04 0.71 -0.01
CA ILE A 39 0.90 1.71 1.04
C ILE A 39 0.36 2.98 0.40
N GLU A 40 -0.74 3.49 0.96
CA GLU A 40 -1.31 4.78 0.61
C GLU A 40 -1.30 5.68 1.84
N LEU A 41 -0.82 6.91 1.68
CA LEU A 41 -0.65 7.89 2.74
C LEU A 41 -1.72 8.98 2.62
N LYS A 42 -2.21 9.46 3.76
CA LYS A 42 -3.11 10.61 3.87
C LYS A 42 -2.69 11.53 5.01
N TYR A 43 -2.98 12.80 4.85
CA TYR A 43 -2.94 13.77 5.95
C TYR A 43 -4.40 14.04 6.39
N ALA A 44 -4.66 13.96 7.70
CA ALA A 44 -5.98 14.15 8.27
C ALA A 44 -6.13 15.59 8.78
N GLU A 45 -6.59 16.49 7.91
CA GLU A 45 -6.76 17.92 8.24
C GLU A 45 -7.73 18.17 9.41
N ASP A 46 -8.69 17.27 9.62
CA ASP A 46 -9.69 17.33 10.69
C ASP A 46 -9.28 16.54 11.95
N GLY A 47 -8.06 16.01 11.99
CA GLY A 47 -7.58 15.13 13.05
C GLY A 47 -8.18 13.72 13.04
N ASN A 48 -9.09 13.40 12.11
CA ASN A 48 -9.73 12.09 12.05
C ASN A 48 -8.87 11.06 11.32
N LEU A 49 -7.84 10.58 12.01
CA LEU A 49 -6.88 9.59 11.52
C LEU A 49 -7.56 8.30 11.03
N GLU A 50 -8.61 7.84 11.72
CA GLU A 50 -9.33 6.62 11.34
C GLU A 50 -10.05 6.80 9.99
N ALA A 51 -10.76 7.91 9.81
CA ALA A 51 -11.43 8.20 8.55
C ALA A 51 -10.44 8.36 7.39
N ALA A 52 -9.29 9.01 7.63
CA ALA A 52 -8.23 9.15 6.63
C ALA A 52 -7.62 7.79 6.25
N CYS A 53 -7.35 6.92 7.22
CA CYS A 53 -6.92 5.54 7.01
C CYS A 53 -7.91 4.72 6.17
N LYS A 54 -9.21 4.83 6.48
CA LYS A 54 -10.28 4.17 5.70
C LYS A 54 -10.35 4.69 4.27
N LYS A 55 -10.19 6.01 4.06
CA LYS A 55 -10.11 6.62 2.72
C LYS A 55 -8.89 6.10 1.94
N ALA A 56 -7.74 5.95 2.59
CA ALA A 56 -6.53 5.40 1.98
C ALA A 56 -6.74 3.95 1.52
N LEU A 57 -7.26 3.08 2.39
CA LEU A 57 -7.60 1.69 2.00
C LEU A 57 -8.64 1.64 0.87
N LYS A 58 -9.70 2.46 0.96
CA LYS A 58 -10.71 2.54 -0.08
C LYS A 58 -10.12 2.95 -1.43
N GLN A 59 -9.20 3.92 -1.44
CA GLN A 59 -8.51 4.31 -2.67
C GLN A 59 -7.70 3.15 -3.27
N ILE A 60 -7.00 2.35 -2.46
CA ILE A 60 -6.26 1.17 -2.93
C ILE A 60 -7.20 0.18 -3.65
N GLU A 61 -8.39 -0.05 -3.10
CA GLU A 61 -9.39 -0.94 -3.71
C GLU A 61 -10.01 -0.32 -4.97
N ASP A 62 -10.52 0.91 -4.88
CA ASP A 62 -11.23 1.60 -5.96
C ASP A 62 -10.32 1.75 -7.20
N ARG A 63 -9.03 2.01 -6.99
CA ARG A 63 -8.02 2.15 -8.05
C ARG A 63 -7.39 0.83 -8.49
N LYS A 64 -7.77 -0.29 -7.85
CA LYS A 64 -7.34 -1.65 -8.21
C LYS A 64 -5.81 -1.81 -8.24
N TYR A 65 -5.10 -1.15 -7.33
CA TYR A 65 -3.62 -1.18 -7.28
C TYR A 65 -3.06 -2.60 -7.10
N ALA A 66 -3.85 -3.51 -6.51
CA ALA A 66 -3.48 -4.91 -6.35
C ALA A 66 -3.40 -5.70 -7.68
N GLU A 67 -4.05 -5.26 -8.75
CA GLU A 67 -4.07 -6.02 -10.03
C GLU A 67 -2.68 -6.13 -10.66
N GLY A 68 -1.87 -5.07 -10.57
CA GLY A 68 -0.49 -5.10 -11.04
C GLY A 68 0.38 -6.14 -10.29
N LEU A 69 0.07 -6.40 -9.03
CA LEU A 69 0.73 -7.43 -8.22
C LEU A 69 0.24 -8.83 -8.56
N LYS A 70 -1.06 -9.00 -8.78
CA LYS A 70 -1.65 -10.29 -9.22
C LYS A 70 -1.05 -10.77 -10.54
N HIS A 71 -0.89 -9.86 -11.52
CA HIS A 71 -0.23 -10.20 -12.80
C HIS A 71 1.23 -10.63 -12.65
N ARG A 72 1.89 -10.27 -11.54
CA ARG A 72 3.28 -10.68 -11.21
C ARG A 72 3.34 -11.98 -10.40
N ASN A 73 2.24 -12.74 -10.30
CA ASN A 73 2.15 -13.96 -9.49
C ASN A 73 2.54 -13.75 -8.01
N ILE A 74 2.23 -12.58 -7.47
CA ILE A 74 2.34 -12.31 -6.04
C ILE A 74 1.26 -13.13 -5.32
N GLU A 75 1.66 -13.92 -4.31
CA GLU A 75 0.77 -14.84 -3.60
C GLU A 75 0.04 -14.16 -2.45
N LYS A 76 0.69 -13.18 -1.83
CA LYS A 76 0.15 -12.47 -0.68
C LYS A 76 0.20 -10.98 -0.89
N ILE A 77 -0.95 -10.33 -0.76
CA ILE A 77 -1.06 -8.88 -0.89
C ILE A 77 -1.45 -8.28 0.46
N ILE A 78 -0.66 -7.31 0.90
CA ILE A 78 -0.91 -6.54 2.13
C ILE A 78 -1.15 -5.09 1.74
N LYS A 79 -2.26 -4.52 2.19
CA LYS A 79 -2.64 -3.14 1.90
C LYS A 79 -2.59 -2.35 3.20
N TYR A 80 -1.86 -1.24 3.19
CA TYR A 80 -1.75 -0.33 4.32
C TYR A 80 -2.38 1.03 3.98
N GLY A 81 -3.29 1.46 4.82
CA GLY A 81 -3.69 2.87 4.90
C GLY A 81 -2.91 3.53 6.03
N MET A 82 -2.17 4.58 5.72
CA MET A 82 -1.44 5.37 6.70
C MET A 82 -2.00 6.78 6.74
N ALA A 83 -2.31 7.28 7.94
CA ALA A 83 -2.75 8.64 8.16
C ALA A 83 -1.82 9.36 9.13
N PHE A 84 -1.59 10.64 8.88
CA PHE A 84 -0.81 11.53 9.73
C PHE A 84 -1.63 12.77 10.10
N CYS A 85 -1.48 13.27 11.32
CA CYS A 85 -1.99 14.56 11.77
C CYS A 85 -1.00 15.11 12.80
N GLU A 86 -0.35 16.23 12.49
CA GLU A 86 0.72 16.80 13.32
C GLU A 86 1.79 15.77 13.70
N LYS A 87 1.85 15.36 14.98
CA LYS A 87 2.81 14.39 15.53
C LYS A 87 2.23 12.98 15.67
N GLU A 88 0.97 12.78 15.31
CA GLU A 88 0.28 11.50 15.40
C GLU A 88 0.26 10.78 14.05
N CYS A 89 0.33 9.46 14.11
CA CYS A 89 0.19 8.60 12.95
C CYS A 89 -0.66 7.37 13.31
N MET A 90 -1.55 7.01 12.41
CA MET A 90 -2.32 5.78 12.48
C MET A 90 -2.03 4.93 11.24
N VAL A 91 -1.96 3.62 11.45
CA VAL A 91 -1.76 2.64 10.38
C VAL A 91 -2.81 1.55 10.52
N VAL A 92 -3.52 1.28 9.43
CA VAL A 92 -4.47 0.17 9.31
C VAL A 92 -4.01 -0.77 8.21
N MET A 93 -4.30 -2.07 8.37
CA MET A 93 -3.89 -3.06 7.39
C MET A 93 -5.02 -4.01 7.02
N VAL A 94 -5.05 -4.40 5.74
CA VAL A 94 -5.89 -5.49 5.23
C VAL A 94 -4.98 -6.49 4.52
N LYS A 95 -5.13 -7.77 4.85
CA LYS A 95 -4.43 -8.88 4.17
C LYS A 95 -5.41 -9.56 3.23
N THR A 96 -4.96 -9.84 2.02
CA THR A 96 -5.70 -10.67 1.06
C THR A 96 -4.76 -11.76 0.58
N ASP A 97 -5.21 -13.01 0.71
CA ASP A 97 -4.54 -14.13 0.08
C ASP A 97 -4.97 -14.15 -1.39
N SER A 98 -3.98 -14.21 -2.29
CA SER A 98 -4.22 -14.26 -3.72
C SER A 98 -4.59 -15.68 -4.07
N SER A 99 -5.80 -16.13 -3.71
CA SER A 99 -6.34 -17.35 -4.28
C SER A 99 -6.56 -17.07 -5.77
N VAL A 100 -5.60 -17.48 -6.59
CA VAL A 100 -5.79 -17.56 -8.04
C VAL A 100 -6.98 -18.50 -8.24
N PRO A 101 -8.10 -18.06 -8.83
CA PRO A 101 -9.12 -19.01 -9.27
C PRO A 101 -8.47 -19.81 -10.41
N THR A 102 -8.24 -21.10 -10.17
CA THR A 102 -7.97 -22.09 -11.24
C THR A 102 -9.09 -22.10 -12.25
#